data_AF-A0A3B8J0G5-F1
#
_entry.id   AF-A0A3B8J0G5-F1
#
_cell.length_a   1.000
_cell.length_b   1.000
_cell.length_c   1.000
_cell.angle_alpha   90.00
_cell.angle_beta   90.00
_cell.angle_gamma   90.00
#
_symmetry.space_group_name_H-M   'P 1'
#
loop_
_entity.id
_entity.type
_entity.pdbx_description
1 polymer ?
#
loop_
_entity_poly.entity_id
_entity_poly.type
_entity_poly.pdbx_seq_one_letter_code
_entity_poly.pdbx_strand_id
1 'polypeptide(L)'
;QYTQRYVNEQSLSLSLLSQRIGAASRASLSHRERGLDRIMLGIQAGVKQTTQRAHYELDKLQTVLSKQPLRQLARAHEHLEGLEHTLTLLNPQTLLKRGYSLTLLDGKPLADGNTAEVGQDLKTYTANQVLTSTITQTEDNTYGEEG
;
A
#
# COMPACT_ATOMS: atom_id res chain seq x y z
N GLN A 1 -25.22 -2.38 95.48
CA GLN A 1 -24.82 -1.21 94.67
C GLN A 1 -23.68 -1.52 93.67
N TYR A 2 -22.74 -2.43 93.97
CA TYR A 2 -21.66 -2.81 93.05
C TYR A 2 -22.11 -3.53 91.76
N THR A 3 -23.09 -4.43 91.86
CA THR A 3 -23.61 -5.21 90.72
C THR A 3 -24.25 -4.34 89.64
N GLN A 4 -24.99 -3.29 90.04
CA GLN A 4 -25.63 -2.37 89.10
C GLN A 4 -24.61 -1.53 88.30
N ARG A 5 -23.49 -1.15 88.92
CA ARG A 5 -22.41 -0.42 88.24
C ARG A 5 -21.72 -1.28 87.19
N TYR A 6 -21.42 -2.54 87.53
CA TYR A 6 -20.80 -3.48 86.60
C TYR A 6 -21.68 -3.79 85.38
N VAL A 7 -22.98 -4.00 85.59
CA VAL A 7 -23.94 -4.21 84.49
C VAL A 7 -24.04 -2.98 83.58
N ASN A 8 -24.06 -1.77 84.15
CA ASN A 8 -24.07 -0.53 83.36
C ASN A 8 -22.79 -0.37 82.54
N GLU A 9 -21.62 -0.67 83.10
CA GLU A 9 -20.33 -0.60 82.40
C GLU A 9 -20.23 -1.61 81.24
N GLN A 10 -20.75 -2.82 81.44
CA GLN A 10 -20.85 -3.82 80.38
C GLN A 10 -21.83 -3.40 79.29
N SER A 11 -22.99 -2.81 79.65
CA SER A 11 -23.97 -2.32 78.68
C SER A 11 -23.41 -1.19 77.80
N LEU A 12 -22.62 -0.29 78.40
CA LEU A 12 -21.94 0.79 77.69
C LEU A 12 -20.89 0.24 76.73
N SER A 13 -20.11 -0.75 77.18
CA SER A 13 -19.09 -1.42 76.36
C SER A 13 -19.72 -2.14 75.16
N LEU A 14 -20.86 -2.82 75.36
CA LEU A 14 -21.62 -3.48 74.29
C LEU A 14 -22.20 -2.47 73.30
N SER A 15 -22.75 -1.35 73.78
CA SER A 15 -23.27 -0.28 72.93
C SER A 15 -22.17 0.32 72.05
N LEU A 16 -21.00 0.58 72.63
CA LEU A 16 -19.86 1.15 71.91
C LEU A 16 -19.29 0.16 70.89
N LEU A 17 -19.25 -1.13 71.22
CA LEU A 17 -18.86 -2.18 70.28
C LEU A 17 -19.83 -2.30 69.11
N SER A 18 -21.15 -2.31 69.38
CA SER A 18 -22.19 -2.32 68.34
C SER A 18 -22.08 -1.12 67.40
N GLN A 19 -21.85 0.07 67.96
CA GLN A 19 -21.63 1.29 67.17
C GLN A 19 -20.39 1.19 66.28
N ARG A 20 -19.28 0.66 66.81
CA ARG A 20 -18.03 0.46 66.05
C ARG A 20 -18.19 -0.58 64.95
N ILE A 21 -18.88 -1.69 65.21
CA ILE A 21 -19.20 -2.70 64.20
C ILE A 21 -20.05 -2.07 63.10
N GLY A 22 -21.11 -1.34 63.45
CA GLY A 22 -21.95 -0.65 62.47
C GLY A 22 -21.17 0.36 61.61
N ALA A 23 -20.26 1.12 62.21
CA ALA A 23 -19.41 2.05 61.48
C ALA A 23 -18.42 1.34 60.55
N ALA A 24 -17.76 0.28 61.02
CA ALA A 24 -16.83 -0.52 60.22
C ALA A 24 -17.53 -1.24 59.06
N SER A 25 -18.71 -1.81 59.29
CA SER A 25 -19.53 -2.44 58.24
C SER A 25 -19.95 -1.44 57.17
N ARG A 26 -20.40 -0.24 57.54
CA ARG A 26 -20.73 0.83 56.58
C ARG A 26 -19.51 1.27 55.77
N ALA A 27 -18.36 1.43 56.43
CA ALA A 27 -17.12 1.78 55.75
C ALA A 27 -16.68 0.69 54.76
N SER A 28 -16.80 -0.58 55.14
CA SER A 28 -16.49 -1.72 54.27
C SER A 28 -17.45 -1.81 53.08
N LEU A 29 -18.75 -1.60 53.30
CA LEU A 29 -19.75 -1.58 52.24
C LEU A 29 -19.48 -0.46 51.23
N SER A 30 -19.26 0.77 51.71
CA SER A 30 -18.93 1.93 50.85
C SER A 30 -17.61 1.73 50.08
N HIS A 31 -16.64 1.02 50.66
CA HIS A 31 -15.41 0.69 49.95
C HIS A 31 -15.66 -0.30 48.81
N ARG A 32 -16.50 -1.31 49.05
CA ARG A 32 -16.89 -2.30 48.03
C ARG A 32 -17.74 -1.67 46.92
N GLU A 33 -18.69 -0.80 47.25
CA GLU A 33 -19.50 -0.05 46.28
C GLU A 33 -18.62 0.77 45.34
N ARG A 34 -17.68 1.54 45.89
CA ARG A 34 -16.69 2.28 45.09
C ARG A 34 -15.82 1.37 44.21
N GLY A 35 -15.49 0.18 44.70
CA GLY A 35 -14.78 -0.84 43.93
C GLY A 35 -15.60 -1.31 42.73
N LEU A 36 -16.89 -1.59 42.92
CA LEU A 36 -17.82 -1.96 41.85
C LEU A 36 -18.00 -0.83 40.84
N ASP A 37 -18.18 0.41 41.29
CA ASP A 37 -18.30 1.57 40.40
C ASP A 37 -17.06 1.73 39.52
N ARG A 38 -15.87 1.58 40.10
CA ARG A 38 -14.61 1.64 39.34
C ARG A 38 -14.53 0.52 38.30
N ILE A 39 -14.92 -0.70 38.65
CA ILE A 39 -14.92 -1.84 37.72
C ILE A 39 -15.93 -1.58 36.59
N MET A 40 -17.14 -1.10 36.90
CA MET A 40 -18.15 -0.77 35.91
C MET A 40 -17.68 0.30 34.93
N LEU A 41 -17.08 1.39 35.43
CA LEU A 41 -16.51 2.44 34.60
C LEU A 41 -15.37 1.90 33.71
N GLY A 42 -14.52 1.04 34.27
CA GLY A 42 -13.44 0.37 33.54
C GLY A 42 -13.95 -0.52 32.40
N ILE A 43 -14.99 -1.31 32.66
CA ILE A 43 -15.62 -2.17 31.64
C ILE A 43 -16.24 -1.31 30.54
N GLN A 44 -17.01 -0.28 30.90
CA GLN A 44 -17.65 0.61 29.91
C GLN A 44 -16.61 1.30 29.01
N ALA A 45 -15.54 1.83 29.60
CA ALA A 45 -14.46 2.47 28.86
C ALA A 45 -13.73 1.45 27.95
N GLY A 46 -13.41 0.27 28.49
CA GLY A 46 -12.74 -0.80 27.76
C GLY A 46 -13.56 -1.32 26.57
N VAL A 47 -14.85 -1.58 26.76
CA VAL A 47 -15.76 -2.02 25.68
C VAL A 47 -15.87 -0.94 24.61
N LYS A 48 -16.03 0.33 24.99
CA LYS A 48 -16.08 1.44 24.05
C LYS A 48 -14.79 1.53 23.23
N GLN A 49 -13.63 1.50 23.89
CA GLN A 49 -12.33 1.62 23.23
C GLN A 49 -12.03 0.44 22.31
N THR A 50 -12.30 -0.79 22.75
CA THR A 50 -12.10 -1.99 21.94
C THR A 50 -13.02 -2.02 20.72
N THR A 51 -14.29 -1.67 20.89
CA THR A 51 -15.27 -1.61 19.79
C THR A 51 -14.89 -0.53 18.78
N GLN A 52 -14.49 0.66 19.24
CA GLN A 52 -14.03 1.74 18.37
C GLN A 52 -12.78 1.35 17.58
N ARG A 53 -11.82 0.69 18.22
CA ARG A 53 -10.61 0.21 17.56
C ARG A 53 -10.93 -0.85 16.50
N ALA A 54 -11.82 -1.80 16.82
CA ALA A 54 -12.26 -2.82 15.88
C ALA A 54 -12.95 -2.20 14.65
N HIS A 55 -13.83 -1.21 14.86
CA HIS A 55 -14.47 -0.48 13.76
C HIS A 55 -13.44 0.24 12.88
N TYR A 56 -12.49 0.94 13.48
CA TYR A 56 -11.45 1.66 12.74
C TYR A 56 -10.59 0.71 11.89
N GLU A 57 -10.16 -0.43 12.42
CA GLU A 57 -9.39 -1.42 11.66
C GLU A 57 -10.21 -2.02 10.52
N LEU A 58 -11.51 -2.28 10.75
CA LEU A 58 -12.40 -2.81 9.72
C LEU A 58 -12.60 -1.80 8.58
N ASP A 59 -12.80 -0.52 8.91
CA ASP A 59 -12.98 0.57 7.95
C ASP A 59 -11.71 0.82 7.12
N LYS A 60 -10.54 0.71 7.77
CA LYS A 60 -9.23 0.75 7.11
C LYS A 60 -9.05 -0.42 6.15
N LEU A 61 -9.37 -1.64 6.59
CA LEU A 61 -9.30 -2.85 5.74
C LEU A 61 -10.26 -2.74 4.55
N GLN A 62 -11.50 -2.28 4.78
CA GLN A 62 -12.47 -2.05 3.72
C GLN A 62 -11.97 -1.02 2.70
N THR A 63 -11.36 0.07 3.15
CA THR A 63 -10.79 1.10 2.26
C THR A 63 -9.62 0.55 1.44
N VAL A 64 -8.74 -0.22 2.07
CA VAL A 64 -7.61 -0.87 1.41
C VAL A 64 -8.10 -1.85 0.34
N LEU A 65 -8.99 -2.77 0.70
CA LEU A 65 -9.50 -3.82 -0.19
C LEU A 65 -10.35 -3.26 -1.34
N SER A 66 -11.12 -2.18 -1.11
CA SER A 66 -11.97 -1.61 -2.17
C SER A 66 -11.19 -0.73 -3.15
N LYS A 67 -10.22 0.06 -2.68
CA LYS A 67 -9.58 1.09 -3.51
C LYS A 67 -8.20 0.69 -4.04
N GLN A 68 -7.39 -0.05 -3.29
CA GLN A 68 -6.02 -0.35 -3.72
C GLN A 68 -5.97 -1.31 -4.93
N PRO A 69 -6.74 -2.41 -4.97
CA PRO A 69 -6.71 -3.32 -6.11
C PRO A 69 -7.16 -2.65 -7.40
N LEU A 70 -8.26 -1.86 -7.36
CA LEU A 70 -8.74 -1.12 -8.53
C LEU A 70 -7.69 -0.13 -9.04
N ARG A 71 -7.01 0.59 -8.15
CA ARG A 71 -5.94 1.53 -8.54
C ARG A 71 -4.72 0.81 -9.10
N GLN A 72 -4.35 -0.35 -8.55
CA GLN A 72 -3.24 -1.15 -9.07
C GLN A 72 -3.58 -1.72 -10.45
N LEU A 73 -4.80 -2.23 -10.62
CA LEU A 73 -5.28 -2.74 -11.91
C LEU A 73 -5.29 -1.64 -12.97
N ALA A 74 -5.82 -0.45 -12.65
CA ALA A 74 -5.82 0.69 -13.57
C ALA A 74 -4.42 1.08 -14.01
N ARG A 75 -3.46 1.17 -13.08
CA ARG A 75 -2.05 1.47 -13.41
C ARG A 75 -1.40 0.38 -14.25
N ALA A 76 -1.66 -0.88 -13.94
CA ALA A 76 -1.15 -2.00 -14.73
C ALA A 76 -1.73 -1.97 -16.15
N HIS A 77 -3.01 -1.61 -16.28
CA HIS A 77 -3.67 -1.45 -17.57
C HIS A 77 -3.07 -0.30 -18.39
N GLU A 78 -2.95 0.91 -17.81
CA GLU A 78 -2.29 2.05 -18.46
C GLU A 78 -0.85 1.73 -18.89
N HIS A 79 -0.11 0.99 -18.06
CA HIS A 79 1.23 0.56 -18.40
C HIS A 79 1.25 -0.41 -19.59
N LEU A 80 0.33 -1.38 -19.62
CA LEU A 80 0.18 -2.30 -20.75
C LEU A 80 -0.23 -1.58 -22.03
N GLU A 81 -1.15 -0.63 -21.97
CA GLU A 81 -1.53 0.20 -23.13
C GLU A 81 -0.34 1.00 -23.66
N GLY A 82 0.47 1.58 -22.78
CA GLY A 82 1.69 2.30 -23.18
C GLY A 82 2.73 1.40 -23.84
N LEU A 83 2.89 0.17 -23.33
CA LEU A 83 3.78 -0.84 -23.93
C LEU A 83 3.24 -1.30 -25.29
N GLU A 84 1.94 -1.55 -25.41
CA GLU A 84 1.29 -1.92 -26.67
C GLU A 84 1.45 -0.82 -27.73
N HIS A 85 1.26 0.44 -27.34
CA HIS A 85 1.48 1.57 -28.23
C HIS A 85 2.94 1.63 -28.70
N THR A 86 3.89 1.52 -27.77
CA THR A 86 5.33 1.47 -28.07
C THR A 86 5.66 0.33 -29.03
N LEU A 87 5.16 -0.87 -28.78
CA LEU A 87 5.35 -2.02 -29.67
C LEU A 87 4.75 -1.77 -31.06
N THR A 88 3.60 -1.10 -31.15
CA THR A 88 2.98 -0.74 -32.42
C THR A 88 3.84 0.26 -33.21
N LEU A 89 4.47 1.20 -32.51
CA LEU A 89 5.40 2.17 -33.10
C LEU A 89 6.71 1.51 -33.57
N LEU A 90 7.25 0.55 -32.81
CA LEU A 90 8.48 -0.17 -33.14
C LEU A 90 8.26 -1.37 -34.06
N ASN A 91 7.01 -1.76 -34.36
CA ASN A 91 6.75 -2.86 -35.26
C ASN A 91 7.34 -2.54 -36.65
N PRO A 92 8.29 -3.35 -37.16
CA PRO A 92 8.98 -3.08 -38.41
C PRO A 92 8.02 -2.93 -39.59
N GLN A 93 6.87 -3.63 -39.59
CA GLN A 93 5.86 -3.45 -40.64
C GLN A 93 5.20 -2.06 -40.59
N THR A 94 4.94 -1.54 -39.38
CA THR A 94 4.37 -0.20 -39.20
C THR A 94 5.38 0.88 -39.58
N LEU A 95 6.65 0.69 -39.22
CA LEU A 95 7.74 1.60 -39.61
C LEU A 95 7.89 1.64 -41.14
N LEU A 96 7.93 0.49 -41.81
CA LEU A 96 8.00 0.44 -43.27
C LEU A 96 6.81 1.15 -43.93
N LYS A 97 5.58 0.95 -43.41
CA LYS A 97 4.37 1.64 -43.89
C LYS A 97 4.39 3.16 -43.69
N ARG A 98 5.13 3.67 -42.69
CA ARG A 98 5.27 5.10 -42.41
C ARG A 98 6.32 5.81 -43.28
N GLY A 99 6.92 5.10 -44.23
CA GLY A 99 7.90 5.66 -45.17
C GLY A 99 9.36 5.45 -44.75
N TYR A 100 9.61 4.69 -43.68
CA TYR A 100 10.96 4.22 -43.38
C TYR A 100 11.32 3.03 -44.30
N SER A 101 12.62 2.79 -44.47
CA SER A 101 13.15 1.64 -45.20
C SER A 101 14.18 0.90 -44.36
N LEU A 102 14.25 -0.42 -44.52
CA LEU A 102 15.27 -1.26 -43.86
C LEU A 102 16.30 -1.69 -44.91
N THR A 103 17.53 -1.21 -44.77
CA THR A 103 18.64 -1.54 -45.66
C THR A 103 19.50 -2.64 -45.04
N LEU A 104 19.73 -3.72 -45.78
CA LEU A 104 20.58 -4.84 -45.40
C LEU A 104 21.84 -4.88 -46.29
N LEU A 105 22.99 -5.08 -45.66
CA LEU A 105 24.27 -5.44 -46.29
C LEU A 105 24.56 -6.91 -45.92
N ASP A 106 24.70 -7.78 -46.91
CA ASP A 106 24.91 -9.23 -46.72
C ASP A 106 23.91 -9.90 -45.75
N GLY A 107 22.65 -9.44 -45.79
CA GLY A 107 21.57 -9.96 -44.93
C GLY A 107 21.57 -9.44 -43.49
N LYS A 108 22.48 -8.53 -43.13
CA LYS A 108 22.50 -7.85 -41.82
C LYS A 108 22.07 -6.38 -41.96
N PRO A 109 21.30 -5.82 -41.01
CA PRO A 109 20.95 -4.40 -41.02
C PRO A 109 22.20 -3.53 -41.10
N LEU A 110 22.17 -2.53 -41.98
CA LEU A 110 23.24 -1.55 -42.08
C LEU A 110 23.19 -0.60 -40.88
N ALA A 111 24.20 -0.64 -40.00
CA ALA A 111 24.30 0.14 -38.77
C ALA A 111 25.78 0.33 -38.38
N ASP A 112 26.06 1.04 -37.27
CA ASP A 112 27.42 1.39 -36.81
C ASP A 112 28.43 0.22 -36.71
N GLY A 113 27.96 -1.03 -36.72
CA GLY A 113 28.79 -2.24 -36.69
C GLY A 113 29.14 -2.87 -38.04
N ASN A 114 28.59 -2.40 -39.16
CA ASN A 114 28.98 -2.84 -40.51
C ASN A 114 29.04 -1.68 -41.51
N THR A 115 30.24 -1.22 -41.80
CA THR A 115 30.46 -0.18 -42.81
C THR A 115 30.28 -0.78 -44.21
N ALA A 116 29.55 -0.05 -45.05
CA ALA A 116 29.34 -0.46 -46.43
C ALA A 116 30.49 0.05 -47.32
N GLU A 117 30.97 -0.77 -48.26
CA GLU A 117 32.04 -0.40 -49.18
C GLU A 117 31.51 -0.16 -50.61
N VAL A 118 32.20 0.70 -51.36
CA VAL A 118 31.88 0.96 -52.77
C VAL A 118 31.98 -0.34 -53.58
N GLY A 119 30.95 -0.61 -54.38
CA GLY A 119 30.83 -1.82 -55.19
C GLY A 119 30.03 -2.95 -54.54
N GLN A 120 29.64 -2.84 -53.27
CA GLN A 120 28.80 -3.84 -52.60
C GLN A 120 27.31 -3.65 -52.93
N ASP A 121 26.57 -4.76 -52.91
CA ASP A 121 25.13 -4.79 -53.13
C ASP A 121 24.36 -4.67 -51.81
N LEU A 122 23.34 -3.82 -51.83
CA LEU A 122 22.40 -3.58 -50.75
C LEU A 122 21.02 -4.10 -51.12
N LYS A 123 20.32 -4.65 -50.12
CA LYS A 123 18.89 -4.95 -50.22
C LYS A 123 18.10 -4.02 -49.31
N THR A 124 17.23 -3.21 -49.91
CA THR A 124 16.40 -2.26 -49.18
C THR A 124 14.95 -2.70 -49.21
N TYR A 125 14.39 -2.95 -48.04
CA TYR A 125 12.98 -3.31 -47.87
C TYR A 125 12.18 -2.04 -47.60
N THR A 126 11.12 -1.84 -48.38
CA THR A 126 10.11 -0.79 -48.18
C THR A 126 8.77 -1.44 -47.82
N ALA A 127 7.73 -0.66 -47.56
CA ALA A 127 6.39 -1.21 -47.27
C ALA A 127 5.88 -2.21 -48.32
N ASN A 128 6.22 -1.98 -49.60
CA ASN A 128 5.59 -2.66 -50.72
C ASN A 128 6.58 -3.39 -51.63
N GLN A 129 7.88 -3.08 -51.54
CA GLN A 129 8.89 -3.51 -52.51
C GLN A 129 10.23 -3.81 -51.85
N VAL A 130 10.97 -4.71 -52.45
CA VAL A 130 12.38 -4.97 -52.14
C VAL A 130 13.22 -4.43 -53.28
N LEU A 131 14.10 -3.48 -52.98
CA LEU A 131 15.01 -2.85 -53.93
C LEU A 131 16.40 -3.49 -53.78
N THR A 132 17.08 -3.66 -54.92
CA THR A 132 18.49 -4.05 -54.95
C THR A 132 19.28 -2.89 -55.53
N SER A 133 20.34 -2.47 -54.86
CA SER A 133 21.14 -1.31 -55.25
C SER A 133 22.62 -1.54 -54.97
N THR A 134 23.49 -1.10 -55.86
CA THR A 134 24.95 -1.18 -55.68
C THR A 134 25.49 0.16 -55.20
N ILE A 135 26.42 0.14 -54.26
CA ILE A 135 27.01 1.35 -53.68
C ILE A 135 28.01 1.95 -54.66
N THR A 136 27.79 3.20 -55.06
CA THR A 136 28.70 3.93 -55.96
C THR A 136 29.62 4.89 -55.22
N GLN A 137 29.22 5.37 -54.04
CA GLN A 137 29.95 6.35 -53.25
C GLN A 137 29.50 6.25 -51.78
N THR A 138 30.41 6.51 -50.85
CA THR A 138 30.16 6.57 -49.41
C THR A 138 30.82 7.82 -48.85
N GLU A 139 30.10 8.57 -48.03
CA GLU A 139 30.58 9.75 -47.31
C GLU A 139 30.15 9.63 -45.84
N ASP A 140 31.01 10.09 -44.93
CA ASP A 140 30.70 10.07 -43.50
C ASP A 140 29.56 11.06 -43.20
N ASN A 141 28.51 10.58 -42.54
CA ASN A 141 27.38 11.41 -42.17
C ASN A 141 27.68 12.18 -40.87
N THR A 142 27.79 13.50 -40.96
CA THR A 142 28.13 14.37 -39.81
C THR A 142 26.93 14.85 -39.00
N TYR A 143 25.70 14.41 -39.30
CA TYR A 143 24.53 14.71 -38.47
C TYR A 143 24.53 13.87 -37.19
N GLY A 144 25.13 14.40 -36.11
CA GLY A 144 25.03 13.81 -34.76
C GLY A 144 26.18 14.08 -33.78
N GLU A 145 27.29 14.70 -34.18
CA GLU A 145 28.46 14.91 -33.29
C GLU A 145 28.39 16.14 -32.36
N GLU A 146 27.21 16.75 -32.18
CA GLU A 146 27.00 17.74 -31.09
C GLU A 146 26.18 17.11 -29.97
N GLY A 147 26.88 16.58 -28.96
CA GLY A 147 26.31 16.04 -27.73
C GLY A 147 27.36 15.75 -26.67
#